data_AF-A0A1I0HXU3-F1
#
_entry.id   AF-A0A1I0HXU3-F1
#
_cell.length_a   1.000
_cell.length_b   1.000
_cell.length_c   1.000
_cell.angle_alpha   90.00
_cell.angle_beta   90.00
_cell.angle_gamma   90.00
#
_symmetry.space_group_name_H-M   'P 1'
#
loop_
_entity.id
_entity.type
_entity.pdbx_description
1 polymer ?
#
loop_
_entity_poly.entity_id
_entity_poly.type
_entity_poly.pdbx_seq_one_letter_code
_entity_poly.pdbx_strand_id
1 'polypeptide(L)'
;MRLLALGALALVFACGGPPAPDAALCRDVLARVCLARSCPGVGEPLGLGMGGCQATLEARTGCGDEAFVLSEPSRERLLFCRQPLVRRGTDPGKAPTCGEVAEAFRDCPDLAAFLQEGAP
;
A
#
# COMPACT_ATOMS: atom_id res chain seq x y z
N MET A 1 14.89 -21.56 54.30
CA MET A 1 15.46 -20.25 53.88
C MET A 1 15.01 -20.00 52.45
N ARG A 2 14.23 -18.93 52.26
CA ARG A 2 13.84 -18.34 50.96
C ARG A 2 15.10 -17.90 50.22
N LEU A 3 15.16 -18.03 48.89
CA LEU A 3 15.88 -17.11 47.98
C LEU A 3 15.45 -17.35 46.51
N LEU A 4 14.82 -16.31 45.96
CA LEU A 4 14.84 -15.86 44.56
C LEU A 4 14.06 -16.70 43.53
N ALA A 5 12.72 -16.67 43.57
CA ALA A 5 11.93 -15.82 42.66
C ALA A 5 12.63 -14.55 42.16
N LEU A 6 13.01 -14.51 40.87
CA LEU A 6 13.18 -13.30 40.02
C LEU A 6 13.78 -13.74 38.67
N GLY A 7 12.96 -13.94 37.65
CA GLY A 7 13.48 -14.30 36.32
C GLY A 7 12.43 -14.64 35.28
N ALA A 8 11.29 -13.95 35.27
CA ALA A 8 10.27 -14.13 34.23
C ALA A 8 9.58 -12.80 33.93
N LEU A 9 10.34 -11.81 33.49
CA LEU A 9 9.80 -10.54 32.98
C LEU A 9 10.76 -9.92 31.97
N ALA A 10 10.77 -10.45 30.74
CA ALA A 10 11.34 -9.75 29.57
C ALA A 10 10.92 -10.43 28.26
N LEU A 11 9.62 -10.49 27.97
CA LEU A 11 9.13 -10.77 26.62
C LEU A 11 7.98 -9.83 26.28
N VAL A 12 8.25 -8.53 26.35
CA VAL A 12 7.50 -7.56 25.54
C VAL A 12 8.25 -7.50 24.21
N PHE A 13 8.01 -8.49 23.34
CA PHE A 13 8.32 -8.30 21.92
C PHE A 13 7.40 -7.18 21.44
N ALA A 14 7.90 -5.96 21.49
CA ALA A 14 7.33 -4.87 20.72
C ALA A 14 7.40 -5.32 19.26
N CYS A 15 6.29 -5.84 18.72
CA CYS A 15 6.05 -5.94 17.29
C CYS A 15 5.85 -4.52 16.74
N GLY A 16 6.88 -3.69 16.91
CA GLY A 16 6.94 -2.30 16.51
C GLY A 16 8.28 -2.09 15.85
N GLY A 17 8.51 -2.85 14.77
CA GLY A 17 9.60 -2.52 13.86
C GLY A 17 9.46 -1.08 13.36
N PRO A 18 10.53 -0.51 12.80
CA PRO A 18 10.45 0.81 12.20
C PRO A 18 9.32 0.87 11.16
N PRO A 19 8.66 2.02 10.99
CA PRO A 19 7.64 2.18 9.95
C PRO A 19 8.24 1.80 8.60
N ALA A 20 7.45 1.11 7.77
CA ALA A 20 7.91 0.68 6.44
C ALA A 20 8.34 1.90 5.60
N PRO A 21 9.40 1.80 4.77
CA PRO A 21 9.80 2.88 3.89
C PRO A 21 8.69 3.26 2.90
N ASP A 22 8.72 4.49 2.39
CA ASP A 22 7.71 5.02 1.47
C ASP A 22 7.58 4.17 0.19
N ALA A 23 8.71 3.72 -0.36
CA ALA A 23 8.76 2.79 -1.48
C ALA A 23 7.95 1.50 -1.21
N ALA A 24 8.05 0.94 -0.01
CA ALA A 24 7.32 -0.28 0.36
C ALA A 24 5.81 -0.01 0.52
N LEU A 25 5.45 1.14 1.11
CA LEU A 25 4.05 1.54 1.21
C LEU A 25 3.42 1.73 -0.18
N CYS A 26 4.11 2.45 -1.06
CA CYS A 26 3.61 2.67 -2.41
C CYS A 26 3.49 1.36 -3.20
N ARG A 27 4.52 0.50 -3.20
CA ARG A 27 4.47 -0.80 -3.91
C ARG A 27 3.32 -1.69 -3.42
N ASP A 28 2.99 -1.68 -2.13
CA ASP A 28 1.82 -2.43 -1.64
C ASP A 28 0.50 -1.90 -2.22
N VAL A 29 0.35 -0.57 -2.34
CA VAL A 29 -0.81 0.04 -3.01
C VAL A 29 -0.85 -0.39 -4.48
N LEU A 30 0.27 -0.30 -5.21
CA LEU A 30 0.34 -0.71 -6.62
C LEU A 30 -0.02 -2.19 -6.79
N ALA A 31 0.53 -3.07 -5.96
CA ALA A 31 0.25 -4.50 -6.00
C ALA A 31 -1.24 -4.78 -5.81
N ARG A 32 -1.89 -4.15 -4.83
CA ARG A 32 -3.32 -4.34 -4.54
C ARG A 32 -4.22 -3.81 -5.65
N VAL A 33 -3.88 -2.66 -6.23
CA VAL A 33 -4.57 -2.12 -7.41
C VAL A 33 -4.42 -3.09 -8.58
N CYS A 34 -3.23 -3.64 -8.80
CA CYS A 34 -2.98 -4.61 -9.87
C CYS A 34 -3.70 -5.95 -9.68
N LEU A 35 -3.86 -6.42 -8.44
CA LEU A 35 -4.71 -7.58 -8.13
C LEU A 35 -6.18 -7.31 -8.48
N ALA A 36 -6.60 -6.06 -8.43
CA ALA A 36 -7.95 -5.61 -8.79
C ALA A 36 -8.05 -5.03 -10.21
N ARG A 37 -7.12 -5.34 -11.13
CA ARG A 37 -7.09 -4.79 -12.50
C ARG A 37 -8.38 -4.93 -13.30
N SER A 38 -9.18 -5.95 -13.00
CA SER A 38 -10.46 -6.23 -13.67
C SER A 38 -11.61 -5.37 -13.12
N CYS A 39 -11.39 -4.63 -12.04
CA CYS A 39 -12.39 -3.75 -11.47
C CYS A 39 -12.56 -2.48 -12.32
N PRO A 40 -13.80 -1.95 -12.41
CA PRO A 40 -14.04 -0.64 -12.99
C PRO A 40 -13.17 0.41 -12.30
N GLY A 41 -12.60 1.35 -13.07
CA GLY A 41 -11.73 2.39 -12.52
C GLY A 41 -10.25 2.04 -12.50
N VAL A 42 -9.86 0.78 -12.75
CA VAL A 42 -8.45 0.36 -12.70
C VAL A 42 -7.85 0.19 -14.09
N GLY A 43 -8.19 -0.88 -14.82
CA GLY A 43 -7.51 -1.26 -16.06
C GLY A 43 -7.43 -0.15 -17.11
N GLU A 44 -8.54 0.09 -17.82
CA GLU A 44 -8.61 1.14 -18.84
C GLU A 44 -8.38 2.55 -18.26
N PRO A 45 -8.99 2.94 -17.12
CA PRO A 45 -8.86 4.32 -16.62
C PRO A 45 -7.48 4.69 -16.10
N LEU A 46 -6.63 3.71 -15.75
CA LEU A 46 -5.22 3.93 -15.43
C LEU A 46 -4.30 3.62 -16.63
N GLY A 47 -4.85 3.28 -17.80
CA GLY A 47 -4.08 2.95 -18.99
C GLY A 47 -3.22 1.68 -18.83
N LEU A 48 -3.70 0.71 -18.05
CA LEU A 48 -2.99 -0.53 -17.75
C LEU A 48 -3.36 -1.58 -18.80
N GLY A 49 -2.41 -1.89 -19.68
CA GLY A 49 -2.56 -2.90 -20.73
C GLY A 49 -2.72 -4.33 -20.19
N MET A 50 -2.69 -5.31 -21.11
CA MET A 50 -2.93 -6.71 -20.74
C MET A 50 -1.82 -7.35 -19.88
N GLY A 51 -0.62 -6.78 -19.84
CA GLY A 51 0.52 -7.27 -19.06
C GLY A 51 1.26 -6.15 -18.33
N GLY A 52 2.01 -6.51 -17.29
CA GLY A 52 2.94 -5.59 -16.63
C GLY A 52 2.30 -4.47 -15.81
N CYS A 53 1.14 -4.69 -15.18
CA CYS A 53 0.46 -3.67 -14.37
C CYS A 53 1.39 -3.02 -13.34
N GLN A 54 2.06 -3.84 -12.53
CA GLN A 54 2.93 -3.33 -11.47
C GLN A 54 4.14 -2.59 -12.04
N ALA A 55 4.82 -3.16 -13.02
CA ALA A 55 5.95 -2.49 -13.68
C ALA A 55 5.55 -1.17 -14.35
N THR A 56 4.34 -1.11 -14.93
CA THR A 56 3.79 0.13 -15.54
C THR A 56 3.58 1.20 -14.48
N LEU A 57 2.97 0.83 -13.35
CA LEU A 57 2.74 1.78 -12.26
C LEU A 57 4.05 2.20 -11.58
N GLU A 58 4.97 1.27 -11.33
CA GLU A 58 6.28 1.57 -10.73
C GLU A 58 7.11 2.52 -11.61
N ALA A 59 7.12 2.30 -12.93
CA ALA A 59 7.81 3.19 -13.86
C ALA A 59 7.18 4.59 -13.91
N ARG A 60 5.87 4.68 -13.69
CA ARG A 60 5.12 5.94 -13.71
C ARG A 60 5.25 6.72 -12.40
N THR A 61 5.18 6.04 -11.26
CA THR A 61 5.16 6.67 -9.94
C THR A 61 6.54 6.78 -9.30
N GLY A 62 7.54 6.05 -9.80
CA GLY A 62 8.87 5.96 -9.19
C GLY A 62 8.95 4.98 -8.02
N CYS A 63 7.84 4.31 -7.65
CA CYS A 63 7.79 3.45 -6.46
C CYS A 63 8.64 2.18 -6.55
N GLY A 64 9.22 1.87 -7.71
CA GLY A 64 10.21 0.80 -7.86
C GLY A 64 11.59 1.14 -7.28
N ASP A 65 11.87 2.41 -6.99
CA ASP A 65 13.14 2.85 -6.39
C ASP A 65 13.08 2.74 -4.86
N GLU A 66 14.08 2.08 -4.25
CA GLU A 66 14.18 1.97 -2.79
C GLU A 66 14.46 3.32 -2.10
N ALA A 67 14.98 4.31 -2.84
CA ALA A 67 15.17 5.68 -2.38
C ALA A 67 13.93 6.58 -2.57
N PHE A 68 12.83 6.03 -3.09
CA PHE A 68 11.57 6.78 -3.28
C PHE A 68 11.04 7.36 -1.96
N VAL A 69 10.65 8.64 -2.01
CA VAL A 69 10.04 9.38 -0.90
C VAL A 69 8.71 9.94 -1.38
N LEU A 70 7.66 9.76 -0.59
CA LEU A 70 6.34 10.32 -0.89
C LEU A 70 6.35 11.83 -0.65
N SER A 71 6.05 12.59 -1.71
CA SER A 71 5.78 14.02 -1.64
C SER A 71 4.28 14.29 -1.72
N GLU A 72 3.69 14.02 -2.88
CA GLU A 72 2.27 14.17 -3.16
C GLU A 72 1.72 12.92 -3.87
N PRO A 73 0.71 12.24 -3.29
CA PRO A 73 0.09 12.50 -1.99
C PRO A 73 1.05 12.23 -0.82
N SER A 74 0.81 12.88 0.33
CA SER A 74 1.62 12.64 1.53
C SER A 74 1.52 11.18 1.99
N ARG A 75 2.50 10.74 2.80
CA ARG A 75 2.49 9.40 3.38
C ARG A 75 1.22 9.11 4.19
N GLU A 76 0.79 10.03 5.04
CA GLU A 76 -0.42 9.87 5.86
C GLU A 76 -1.66 9.76 4.99
N ARG A 77 -1.70 10.55 3.91
CA ARG A 77 -2.78 10.50 2.94
C ARG A 77 -2.81 9.16 2.24
N LEU A 78 -1.66 8.65 1.78
CA LEU A 78 -1.57 7.34 1.14
C LEU A 78 -1.97 6.20 2.10
N LEU A 79 -1.58 6.28 3.38
CA LEU A 79 -2.00 5.33 4.42
C LEU A 79 -3.51 5.32 4.63
N PHE A 80 -4.15 6.50 4.61
CA PHE A 80 -5.60 6.62 4.67
C PHE A 80 -6.26 5.98 3.43
N CYS A 81 -5.81 6.34 2.23
CA CYS A 81 -6.34 5.83 0.96
C CYS A 81 -6.17 4.32 0.80
N ARG A 82 -5.16 3.75 1.46
CA ARG A 82 -4.88 2.32 1.48
C ARG A 82 -5.88 1.53 2.34
N GLN A 83 -6.59 2.14 3.28
CA GLN A 83 -7.43 1.42 4.24
C GLN A 83 -8.46 0.48 3.60
N PRO A 84 -9.22 0.89 2.56
CA PRO A 84 -10.14 -0.03 1.89
C PRO A 84 -9.41 -1.20 1.21
N LEU A 85 -8.23 -0.95 0.64
CA LEU A 85 -7.45 -1.96 -0.10
C LEU A 85 -6.89 -3.08 0.78
N VAL A 86 -6.74 -2.83 2.09
CA VAL A 86 -6.19 -3.79 3.07
C VAL A 86 -7.25 -4.34 4.02
N ARG A 87 -8.52 -3.95 3.84
CA ARG A 87 -9.63 -4.33 4.72
C ARG A 87 -9.76 -5.85 4.89
N ARG A 88 -9.42 -6.61 3.85
CA ARG A 88 -9.49 -8.08 3.84
C ARG A 88 -8.27 -8.78 4.43
N GLY A 89 -7.24 -8.02 4.81
CA GLY A 89 -5.99 -8.52 5.36
C GLY A 89 -4.77 -7.75 4.88
N THR A 90 -3.72 -7.79 5.70
CA THR A 90 -2.42 -7.16 5.41
C THR A 90 -1.52 -8.01 4.51
N ASP A 91 -1.92 -9.23 4.17
CA ASP A 91 -1.26 -10.06 3.17
C ASP A 91 -1.28 -9.35 1.79
N PRO A 92 -0.12 -9.09 1.17
CA PRO A 92 -0.04 -8.43 -0.14
C PRO A 92 -0.75 -9.20 -1.26
N GLY A 93 -0.87 -10.52 -1.15
CA GLY A 93 -1.58 -11.37 -2.12
C GLY A 93 -3.10 -11.33 -1.98
N LYS A 94 -3.64 -10.65 -0.96
CA LYS A 94 -5.08 -10.57 -0.74
C LYS A 94 -5.69 -9.48 -1.63
N ALA A 95 -6.29 -9.90 -2.73
CA ALA A 95 -6.99 -8.99 -3.65
C ALA A 95 -8.16 -8.27 -2.95
N PRO A 96 -8.26 -6.94 -3.07
CA PRO A 96 -9.46 -6.20 -2.66
C PRO A 96 -10.61 -6.48 -3.61
N THR A 97 -11.83 -6.28 -3.14
CA THR A 97 -13.04 -6.28 -3.97
C THR A 97 -13.13 -5.00 -4.80
N CYS A 98 -13.90 -5.04 -5.88
CA CYS A 98 -14.15 -3.83 -6.67
C CYS A 98 -14.87 -2.73 -5.88
N GLY A 99 -15.70 -3.09 -4.89
CA GLY A 99 -16.32 -2.12 -3.98
C GLY A 99 -15.29 -1.39 -3.12
N GLU A 100 -14.29 -2.12 -2.59
CA GLU A 100 -13.20 -1.54 -1.80
C GLU A 100 -12.27 -0.66 -2.65
N VAL A 101 -11.99 -1.05 -3.90
CA VAL A 101 -11.21 -0.23 -4.82
C VAL A 101 -11.97 1.04 -5.22
N ALA A 102 -13.26 0.92 -5.53
CA ALA A 102 -14.11 2.06 -5.85
C ALA A 102 -14.23 3.02 -4.65
N GLU A 103 -14.31 2.50 -3.43
CA GLU A 103 -14.27 3.30 -2.22
C GLU A 103 -12.93 4.04 -2.09
N ALA A 104 -11.80 3.36 -2.25
CA ALA A 104 -10.48 3.99 -2.20
C ALA A 104 -10.35 5.13 -3.21
N PHE A 105 -10.75 4.94 -4.46
CA PHE A 105 -10.62 5.98 -5.50
C PHE A 105 -11.63 7.11 -5.35
N ARG A 106 -12.83 6.83 -4.81
CA ARG A 106 -13.83 7.86 -4.50
C ARG A 106 -13.37 8.75 -3.34
N ASP A 107 -12.85 8.14 -2.28
CA ASP A 107 -12.46 8.85 -1.06
C ASP A 107 -11.06 9.48 -1.19
N CYS A 108 -10.27 8.98 -2.16
CA CYS A 108 -8.95 9.48 -2.54
C CYS A 108 -8.78 9.70 -4.05
N PRO A 109 -9.32 10.80 -4.59
CA PRO A 109 -9.09 11.16 -5.99
C PRO A 109 -7.62 11.48 -6.29
N ASP A 110 -6.88 11.95 -5.29
CA ASP A 110 -5.44 12.21 -5.33
C ASP A 110 -4.61 10.93 -5.50
N LEU A 111 -5.06 9.80 -4.92
CA LEU A 111 -4.46 8.49 -5.21
C LEU A 111 -4.68 8.11 -6.68
N ALA A 112 -5.88 8.29 -7.21
CA ALA A 112 -6.16 7.98 -8.61
C ALA A 112 -5.32 8.86 -9.56
N ALA A 113 -5.21 10.16 -9.28
CA ALA A 113 -4.36 11.08 -10.04
C ALA A 113 -2.88 10.66 -9.99
N PHE A 114 -2.35 10.34 -8.81
CA PHE A 114 -0.99 9.84 -8.64
C PHE A 114 -0.72 8.56 -9.46
N LEU A 115 -1.69 7.64 -9.49
CA LEU A 115 -1.58 6.42 -10.31
C LEU A 115 -1.70 6.69 -11.81
N GLN A 116 -2.36 7.78 -12.23
CA GLN A 116 -2.54 8.15 -13.64
C GLN A 116 -1.37 8.96 -14.20
N GLU A 117 -0.84 9.89 -13.40
CA GLU A 117 0.11 10.91 -13.86
C GLU A 117 1.52 10.72 -13.28
N GLY A 118 1.66 10.02 -12.14
CA GLY A 118 2.92 9.85 -11.42
C GLY A 118 3.11 10.85 -10.29
N ALA A 119 4.30 10.84 -9.68
CA ALA A 119 4.73 11.91 -8.79
C ALA A 119 5.07 13.16 -9.65
N PRO A 120 4.71 14.39 -9.21
CA PRO A 120 5.15 15.61 -9.89
C PRO A 120 6.68 15.79 -9.86
#